data_AF-A0A3N5MYI7-F1
#
_entry.id   AF-A0A3N5MYI7-F1
#
_cell.length_a   1.000
_cell.length_b   1.000
_cell.length_c   1.000
_cell.angle_alpha   90.00
_cell.angle_beta   90.00
_cell.angle_gamma   90.00
#
_symmetry.space_group_name_H-M   'P 1'
#
loop_
_entity.id
_entity.type
_entity.pdbx_description
1 polymer ?
#
loop_
_entity_poly.entity_id
_entity_poly.type
_entity_poly.pdbx_seq_one_letter_code
_entity_poly.pdbx_strand_id
1 'polypeptide(L)'
;MDISGPGMNYILAALTILLAISLAFLARMAVRWLEAKAGETDTQWDDILVAAIGTPVQVGIIIIMSYFAVTWFDILPQSLQWVHDPRYATAFWIVISAWVVSTFLHSIIHIYGRAIAEKSASDMDDRLVDLLELVIRYVIWFAAVLAILKVFEIEITPLLAGAGVAGIAVALAAQDLISNFFGGAIISVDKPFKVGDRVKIENY
;
A
#
# COMPACT_ATOMS: atom_id res chain seq x y z
N MET A 1 -9.59 -48.56 -2.60
CA MET A 1 -10.11 -47.67 -1.55
C MET A 1 -9.94 -46.27 -2.08
N ASP A 2 -11.04 -45.70 -2.56
CA ASP A 2 -11.05 -44.35 -3.12
C ASP A 2 -10.93 -43.37 -1.96
N ILE A 3 -9.70 -42.90 -1.71
CA ILE A 3 -9.37 -41.96 -0.62
C ILE A 3 -9.83 -40.52 -0.95
N SER A 4 -10.46 -40.34 -2.11
CA SER A 4 -10.97 -39.10 -2.69
C SER A 4 -12.46 -38.85 -2.35
N GLY A 5 -12.91 -39.25 -1.16
CA GLY A 5 -14.27 -38.92 -0.71
C GLY A 5 -14.37 -37.44 -0.30
N PRO A 6 -15.55 -36.80 -0.37
CA PRO A 6 -15.75 -35.41 0.06
C PRO A 6 -15.24 -35.17 1.49
N GLY A 7 -15.29 -36.17 2.37
CA GLY A 7 -14.71 -36.13 3.72
C GLY A 7 -13.20 -35.84 3.78
N MET A 8 -12.40 -36.38 2.85
CA MET A 8 -10.95 -36.15 2.77
C MET A 8 -10.64 -34.69 2.42
N ASN A 9 -11.45 -34.10 1.55
CA ASN A 9 -11.31 -32.71 1.14
C ASN A 9 -11.54 -31.73 2.31
N TYR A 10 -12.53 -31.98 3.17
CA TYR A 10 -12.71 -31.18 4.38
C TYR A 10 -11.52 -31.28 5.34
N ILE A 11 -10.90 -32.46 5.47
CA ILE A 11 -9.73 -32.68 6.33
C ILE A 11 -8.52 -31.94 5.78
N LEU A 12 -8.26 -32.03 4.49
CA LEU A 12 -7.13 -31.34 3.86
C LEU A 12 -7.32 -29.81 3.89
N ALA A 13 -8.54 -29.31 3.72
CA ALA A 13 -8.87 -27.91 3.90
C ALA A 13 -8.60 -27.43 5.34
N ALA A 14 -9.04 -28.19 6.34
CA ALA A 14 -8.75 -27.89 7.73
C ALA A 14 -7.24 -27.88 8.02
N LEU A 15 -6.48 -28.81 7.44
CA LEU A 15 -5.01 -28.83 7.55
C LEU A 15 -4.35 -27.60 6.91
N THR A 16 -4.83 -27.14 5.75
CA THR A 16 -4.30 -25.91 5.13
C THR A 16 -4.62 -24.65 5.95
N ILE A 17 -5.80 -24.56 6.55
CA ILE A 17 -6.16 -23.44 7.44
C ILE A 17 -5.31 -23.50 8.72
N LEU A 18 -5.07 -24.69 9.28
CA LEU A 18 -4.18 -24.85 10.43
C LEU A 18 -2.73 -24.49 10.09
N LEU A 19 -2.25 -24.83 8.90
CA LEU A 19 -0.93 -24.43 8.40
C LEU A 19 -0.84 -22.92 8.22
N ALA A 20 -1.90 -22.29 7.71
CA ALA A 20 -2.01 -20.83 7.57
C ALA A 20 -1.92 -20.11 8.91
N ILE A 21 -2.68 -20.58 9.90
CA ILE A 21 -2.68 -20.04 11.26
C ILE A 21 -1.29 -20.23 11.88
N SER A 22 -0.66 -21.38 11.65
CA SER A 22 0.69 -21.67 12.13
C SER A 22 1.75 -20.76 11.48
N LEU A 23 1.68 -20.54 10.17
CA LEU A 23 2.57 -19.63 9.44
C LEU A 23 2.35 -18.17 9.85
N ALA A 24 1.10 -17.75 10.01
CA ALA A 24 0.76 -16.41 10.51
C ALA A 24 1.26 -16.22 11.95
N PHE A 25 1.14 -17.25 12.80
CA PHE A 25 1.66 -17.25 14.17
C PHE A 25 3.18 -17.22 14.20
N LEU A 26 3.87 -17.99 13.34
CA LEU A 26 5.31 -17.97 13.20
C LEU A 26 5.83 -16.62 12.67
N ALA A 27 5.16 -16.02 11.69
CA ALA A 27 5.49 -14.68 11.22
C ALA A 27 5.32 -13.65 12.34
N ARG A 28 4.23 -13.74 13.11
CA ARG A 28 3.94 -12.89 14.27
C ARG A 28 4.99 -13.08 15.38
N MET A 29 5.42 -14.31 15.62
CA MET A 29 6.50 -14.63 16.57
C MET A 29 7.85 -14.13 16.08
N ALA A 30 8.18 -14.30 14.80
CA ALA A 30 9.42 -13.82 14.20
C ALA A 30 9.51 -12.30 14.26
N VAL A 31 8.42 -11.60 13.93
CA VAL A 31 8.34 -10.13 14.06
C VAL A 31 8.56 -9.70 15.50
N ARG A 32 7.88 -10.31 16.48
CA ARG A 32 8.07 -10.00 17.91
C ARG A 32 9.48 -10.34 18.41
N TRP A 33 10.07 -11.41 17.89
CA TRP A 33 11.43 -11.81 18.22
C TRP A 33 12.45 -10.82 17.64
N LEU A 34 12.21 -10.34 16.41
CA LEU A 34 12.99 -9.28 15.79
C LEU A 34 12.82 -7.96 16.56
N GLU A 35 11.61 -7.56 16.96
CA GLU A 35 11.40 -6.38 17.83
C GLU A 35 12.17 -6.51 19.16
N ALA A 36 12.08 -7.67 19.82
CA ALA A 36 12.77 -7.92 21.08
C ALA A 36 14.30 -7.92 20.96
N LYS A 37 14.83 -8.26 19.77
CA LYS A 37 16.26 -8.22 19.43
C LYS A 37 16.70 -6.84 18.94
N ALA A 38 15.83 -6.12 18.25
CA ALA A 38 16.05 -4.80 17.66
C ALA A 38 15.99 -3.67 18.69
N GLY A 39 15.47 -3.91 19.90
CA GLY A 39 15.57 -2.98 21.03
C GLY A 39 17.02 -2.66 21.47
N GLU A 40 18.02 -3.33 20.89
CA GLU A 40 19.46 -3.02 21.07
C GLU A 40 20.05 -2.18 19.92
N THR A 41 19.30 -1.88 18.85
CA THR A 41 19.77 -1.14 17.66
C THR A 41 19.06 0.19 17.45
N ASP A 42 19.83 1.26 17.32
CA ASP A 42 19.37 2.66 17.23
C ASP A 42 18.80 3.06 15.83
N THR A 43 18.23 2.11 15.07
CA THR A 43 17.98 2.28 13.62
C THR A 43 16.49 2.28 13.26
N GLN A 44 15.99 3.41 12.72
CA GLN A 44 14.59 3.63 12.31
C GLN A 44 14.03 2.64 11.26
N TRP A 45 14.89 1.86 10.60
CA TRP A 45 14.49 0.88 9.58
C TRP A 45 13.79 -0.36 10.18
N ASP A 46 14.10 -0.72 11.42
CA ASP A 46 13.51 -1.90 12.08
C ASP A 46 12.02 -1.67 12.38
N ASP A 47 11.65 -0.48 12.87
CA ASP A 47 10.26 -0.11 13.12
C ASP A 47 9.43 -0.08 11.83
N ILE A 48 10.02 0.36 10.72
CA ILE A 48 9.37 0.37 9.39
C ILE A 48 9.16 -1.05 8.90
N LEU A 49 10.17 -1.91 8.98
CA LEU A 49 10.07 -3.32 8.60
C LEU A 49 9.00 -4.05 9.41
N VAL A 50 8.94 -3.77 10.71
CA VAL A 50 7.97 -4.38 11.61
C VAL A 50 6.55 -3.88 11.34
N ALA A 51 6.34 -2.57 11.19
CA ALA A 51 5.04 -2.01 10.84
C ALA A 51 4.56 -2.49 9.45
N ALA A 52 5.49 -2.61 8.49
CA ALA A 52 5.24 -3.11 7.16
C ALA A 52 4.86 -4.60 7.13
N ILE A 53 5.55 -5.42 7.91
CA ILE A 53 5.40 -6.88 7.91
C ILE A 53 4.36 -7.36 8.92
N GLY A 54 4.04 -6.56 9.95
CA GLY A 54 3.19 -6.96 11.07
C GLY A 54 1.78 -7.38 10.67
N THR A 55 0.84 -6.45 10.71
CA THR A 55 -0.59 -6.72 10.47
C THR A 55 -0.94 -7.00 8.98
N PRO A 56 -0.38 -6.29 7.98
CA PRO A 56 -0.78 -6.45 6.59
C PRO A 56 -0.43 -7.82 6.00
N VAL A 57 0.80 -8.29 6.23
CA VAL A 57 1.27 -9.59 5.71
C VAL A 57 0.52 -10.75 6.36
N GLN A 58 0.20 -10.66 7.65
CA GLN A 58 -0.56 -11.70 8.35
C GLN A 58 -1.99 -11.84 7.83
N VAL A 59 -2.68 -10.70 7.62
CA VAL A 59 -4.01 -10.70 7.02
C VAL A 59 -3.94 -11.24 5.59
N GLY A 60 -2.92 -10.83 4.83
CA GLY A 60 -2.61 -11.39 3.52
C GLY A 60 -2.51 -12.91 3.57
N ILE A 61 -1.62 -13.48 4.39
CA ILE A 61 -1.40 -14.93 4.53
C ILE A 61 -2.69 -15.68 4.87
N ILE A 62 -3.47 -15.19 5.85
CA ILE A 62 -4.74 -15.82 6.23
C ILE A 62 -5.70 -15.85 5.04
N ILE A 63 -5.79 -14.75 4.30
CA ILE A 63 -6.67 -14.63 3.14
C ILE A 63 -6.19 -15.53 2.00
N ILE A 64 -4.87 -15.58 1.73
CA ILE A 64 -4.27 -16.44 0.70
C ILE A 64 -4.62 -17.89 0.95
N MET A 65 -4.43 -18.32 2.18
CA MET A 65 -4.61 -19.70 2.56
C MET A 65 -6.08 -20.08 2.63
N SER A 66 -6.96 -19.14 3.01
CA SER A 66 -8.40 -19.34 2.95
C SER A 66 -8.87 -19.53 1.52
N TYR A 67 -8.36 -18.73 0.58
CA TYR A 67 -8.64 -18.88 -0.86
C TYR A 67 -8.13 -20.22 -1.40
N PHE A 68 -6.90 -20.60 -1.03
CA PHE A 68 -6.30 -21.87 -1.45
C PHE A 68 -7.08 -23.08 -0.90
N ALA A 69 -7.51 -23.03 0.35
CA ALA A 69 -8.32 -24.08 0.97
C ALA A 69 -9.66 -24.26 0.23
N VAL A 70 -10.33 -23.16 -0.10
CA VAL A 70 -11.64 -23.20 -0.76
C VAL A 70 -11.54 -23.73 -2.19
N THR A 71 -10.49 -23.35 -2.93
CA THR A 71 -10.36 -23.68 -4.36
C THR A 71 -9.71 -25.04 -4.64
N TRP A 72 -8.78 -25.49 -3.79
CA TRP A 72 -8.04 -26.74 -4.01
C TRP A 72 -8.81 -27.99 -3.57
N PHE A 73 -9.71 -27.84 -2.58
CA PHE A 73 -10.41 -28.97 -1.97
C PHE A 73 -11.85 -29.14 -2.42
N ASP A 74 -12.32 -28.41 -3.43
CA ASP A 74 -13.64 -28.61 -4.07
C ASP A 74 -14.78 -28.76 -3.04
N ILE A 75 -14.72 -27.93 -1.99
CA ILE A 75 -15.56 -28.00 -0.79
C ILE A 75 -16.88 -27.24 -0.98
N LEU A 76 -16.96 -26.47 -2.07
CA LEU A 76 -18.07 -25.55 -2.32
C LEU A 76 -19.27 -26.32 -2.88
N PRO A 77 -20.49 -26.05 -2.40
CA PRO A 77 -21.70 -26.57 -3.01
C PRO A 77 -21.83 -26.04 -4.45
N GLN A 78 -22.51 -26.80 -5.31
CA GLN A 78 -22.63 -26.53 -6.76
C GLN A 78 -23.05 -25.08 -7.11
N SER A 79 -23.85 -24.44 -6.24
CA SER A 79 -24.29 -23.05 -6.38
C SER A 79 -23.18 -21.99 -6.23
N LEU A 80 -22.04 -22.35 -5.64
CA LEU A 80 -20.89 -21.48 -5.38
C LEU A 80 -19.71 -21.74 -6.33
N GLN A 81 -19.87 -22.58 -7.35
CA GLN A 81 -18.77 -22.88 -8.27
C GLN A 81 -18.31 -21.69 -9.12
N TRP A 82 -19.11 -20.61 -9.19
CA TRP A 82 -18.68 -19.34 -9.80
C TRP A 82 -17.41 -18.77 -9.15
N VAL A 83 -17.08 -19.15 -7.90
CA VAL A 83 -15.84 -18.77 -7.22
C VAL A 83 -14.59 -19.37 -7.90
N HIS A 84 -14.74 -20.47 -8.65
CA HIS A 84 -13.64 -21.06 -9.42
C HIS A 84 -13.35 -20.32 -10.73
N ASP A 85 -14.21 -19.40 -11.16
CA ASP A 85 -13.87 -18.56 -12.32
C ASP A 85 -12.65 -17.68 -11.96
N PRO A 86 -11.54 -17.79 -12.71
CA PRO A 86 -10.30 -17.09 -12.43
C PRO A 86 -10.45 -15.56 -12.40
N ARG A 87 -11.51 -15.00 -13.00
CA ARG A 87 -11.80 -13.56 -12.97
C ARG A 87 -12.10 -13.07 -11.55
N TYR A 88 -12.97 -13.76 -10.81
CA TYR A 88 -13.31 -13.36 -9.43
C TYR A 88 -12.12 -13.56 -8.49
N ALA A 89 -11.36 -14.65 -8.67
CA ALA A 89 -10.12 -14.87 -7.96
C ALA A 89 -9.11 -13.74 -8.19
N THR A 90 -8.88 -13.37 -9.45
CA THR A 90 -7.94 -12.31 -9.81
C THR A 90 -8.39 -10.96 -9.27
N ALA A 91 -9.69 -10.64 -9.36
CA ALA A 91 -10.26 -9.43 -8.78
C ALA A 91 -10.07 -9.37 -7.26
N PHE A 92 -10.32 -10.50 -6.57
CA PHE A 92 -10.07 -10.63 -5.14
C PHE A 92 -8.60 -10.36 -4.80
N TRP A 93 -7.68 -10.97 -5.54
CA TRP A 93 -6.24 -10.76 -5.36
C TRP A 93 -5.83 -9.30 -5.56
N ILE A 94 -6.38 -8.62 -6.56
CA ILE A 94 -6.13 -7.20 -6.79
C ILE A 94 -6.56 -6.36 -5.58
N VAL A 95 -7.74 -6.61 -5.01
CA VAL A 95 -8.24 -5.88 -3.82
C VAL A 95 -7.30 -6.09 -2.63
N ILE A 96 -6.88 -7.34 -2.39
CA ILE A 96 -5.96 -7.65 -1.29
C ILE A 96 -4.61 -6.98 -1.49
N SER A 97 -4.04 -7.07 -2.70
CA SER A 97 -2.77 -6.39 -3.01
C SER A 97 -2.88 -4.88 -2.84
N ALA A 98 -3.97 -4.26 -3.29
CA ALA A 98 -4.20 -2.83 -3.12
C ALA A 98 -4.31 -2.43 -1.64
N TRP A 99 -5.02 -3.22 -0.84
CA TRP A 99 -5.13 -3.00 0.61
C TRP A 99 -3.78 -3.15 1.33
N VAL A 100 -2.99 -4.18 1.00
CA VAL A 100 -1.65 -4.39 1.56
C VAL A 100 -0.72 -3.23 1.20
N VAL A 101 -0.65 -2.85 -0.07
CA VAL A 101 0.18 -1.74 -0.55
C VAL A 101 -0.25 -0.41 0.09
N SER A 102 -1.56 -0.15 0.18
CA SER A 102 -2.08 1.04 0.85
C SER A 102 -1.72 1.09 2.33
N THR A 103 -1.78 -0.04 3.02
CA THR A 103 -1.44 -0.10 4.45
C THR A 103 0.07 0.07 4.66
N PHE A 104 0.88 -0.58 3.81
CA PHE A 104 2.33 -0.43 3.83
C PHE A 104 2.77 1.02 3.60
N LEU A 105 2.21 1.69 2.60
CA LEU A 105 2.52 3.09 2.32
C LEU A 105 2.04 4.02 3.44
N HIS A 106 0.87 3.77 4.03
CA HIS A 106 0.42 4.49 5.22
C HIS A 106 1.43 4.35 6.38
N SER A 107 1.90 3.14 6.66
CA SER A 107 2.92 2.90 7.70
C SER A 107 4.21 3.68 7.43
N ILE A 108 4.70 3.69 6.19
CA ILE A 108 5.89 4.47 5.81
C ILE A 108 5.65 5.96 6.02
N ILE A 109 4.58 6.51 5.44
CA ILE A 109 4.26 7.94 5.52
C ILE A 109 4.13 8.37 6.98
N HIS A 110 3.50 7.57 7.82
CA HIS A 110 3.28 7.94 9.22
C HIS A 110 4.57 7.86 10.07
N ILE A 111 5.48 6.93 9.77
CA ILE A 111 6.76 6.81 10.49
C ILE A 111 7.70 7.96 10.10
N TYR A 112 7.90 8.18 8.79
CA TYR A 112 8.75 9.28 8.32
C TYR A 112 8.12 10.65 8.56
N GLY A 113 6.79 10.76 8.40
CA GLY A 113 6.03 11.98 8.64
C GLY A 113 6.13 12.45 10.09
N ARG A 114 5.97 11.54 11.06
CA ARG A 114 6.18 11.87 12.48
C ARG A 114 7.62 12.23 12.81
N ALA A 115 8.61 11.53 12.24
CA ALA A 115 10.02 11.85 12.50
C ALA A 115 10.43 13.24 11.97
N ILE A 116 9.76 13.75 10.94
CA ILE A 116 9.95 15.09 10.39
C ILE A 116 9.13 16.12 11.18
N ALA A 117 7.87 15.81 11.50
CA ALA A 117 6.98 16.68 12.27
C ALA A 117 7.45 16.89 13.72
N GLU A 118 8.02 15.88 14.41
CA GLU A 118 8.54 16.07 15.77
C GLU A 118 9.74 17.02 15.85
N LYS A 119 10.45 17.24 14.73
CA LYS A 119 11.53 18.24 14.63
C LYS A 119 11.04 19.64 14.24
N SER A 120 9.75 19.78 13.90
CA SER A 120 9.13 20.99 13.39
C SER A 120 7.84 21.27 14.17
N ALA A 121 7.83 22.26 15.06
CA ALA A 121 6.68 22.58 15.91
C ALA A 121 5.51 23.26 15.13
N SER A 122 5.09 22.69 14.01
CA SER A 122 4.20 23.31 13.02
C SER A 122 3.05 22.38 12.60
N ASP A 123 1.82 22.77 12.90
CA ASP A 123 0.56 22.15 12.42
C ASP A 123 0.48 22.04 10.88
N MET A 124 1.33 22.78 10.14
CA MET A 124 1.36 22.74 8.68
C MET A 124 1.90 21.41 8.16
N ASP A 125 2.86 20.81 8.86
CA ASP A 125 3.55 19.60 8.37
C ASP A 125 2.64 18.38 8.49
N ASP A 126 1.85 18.28 9.56
CA ASP A 126 0.87 17.22 9.75
C ASP A 126 -0.20 17.24 8.65
N ARG A 127 -0.69 18.42 8.27
CA ARG A 127 -1.69 18.54 7.20
C ARG A 127 -1.13 18.11 5.84
N LEU A 128 0.14 18.37 5.56
CA LEU A 128 0.78 17.95 4.31
C LEU A 128 0.95 16.42 4.27
N VAL A 129 1.29 15.81 5.41
CA VAL A 129 1.39 14.35 5.54
C VAL A 129 0.02 13.70 5.33
N ASP A 130 -1.04 14.23 5.95
CA ASP A 130 -2.41 13.74 5.79
C ASP A 130 -2.90 13.86 4.33
N LEU A 131 -2.61 14.99 3.68
CA LEU A 131 -2.94 15.19 2.26
C LEU A 131 -2.19 14.20 1.36
N LEU A 132 -0.90 13.97 1.62
CA LEU A 132 -0.10 13.01 0.87
C LEU A 132 -0.64 11.59 1.02
N GLU A 133 -0.99 11.19 2.24
CA GLU A 133 -1.61 9.89 2.50
C GLU A 133 -2.92 9.74 1.70
N LEU A 134 -3.79 10.75 1.77
CA LEU A 134 -5.08 10.74 1.10
C LEU A 134 -4.88 10.53 -0.41
N VAL A 135 -3.99 11.30 -1.03
CA VAL A 135 -3.70 11.21 -2.47
C VAL A 135 -3.18 9.82 -2.84
N ILE A 136 -2.19 9.30 -2.10
CA ILE A 136 -1.61 7.98 -2.36
C ILE A 136 -2.67 6.88 -2.26
N ARG A 137 -3.52 6.94 -1.21
CA ARG A 137 -4.61 5.98 -1.03
C ARG A 137 -5.58 6.02 -2.21
N TYR A 138 -5.98 7.21 -2.67
CA TYR A 138 -6.86 7.34 -3.84
C TYR A 138 -6.24 6.77 -5.11
N VAL A 139 -4.95 7.03 -5.36
CA VAL A 139 -4.24 6.51 -6.54
C VAL A 139 -4.21 4.98 -6.54
N ILE A 140 -3.91 4.35 -5.39
CA ILE A 140 -3.85 2.88 -5.27
C ILE A 140 -5.22 2.25 -5.53
N TRP A 141 -6.26 2.77 -4.89
CA TRP A 141 -7.62 2.24 -5.07
C TRP A 141 -8.16 2.50 -6.48
N PHE A 142 -7.85 3.65 -7.07
CA PHE A 142 -8.20 3.93 -8.46
C PHE A 142 -7.52 2.92 -9.41
N ALA A 143 -6.23 2.68 -9.24
CA ALA A 143 -5.50 1.67 -10.02
C ALA A 143 -6.08 0.26 -9.83
N ALA A 144 -6.46 -0.10 -8.60
CA ALA A 144 -7.11 -1.37 -8.29
C ALA A 144 -8.45 -1.53 -9.01
N VAL A 145 -9.28 -0.49 -9.02
CA VAL A 145 -10.55 -0.48 -9.76
C VAL A 145 -10.31 -0.68 -11.25
N LEU A 146 -9.35 0.05 -11.85
CA LEU A 146 -9.02 -0.13 -13.27
C LEU A 146 -8.53 -1.55 -13.58
N ALA A 147 -7.69 -2.12 -12.72
CA ALA A 147 -7.21 -3.49 -12.88
C ALA A 147 -8.36 -4.51 -12.81
N ILE A 148 -9.31 -4.32 -11.90
CA ILE A 148 -10.52 -5.17 -11.81
C ILE A 148 -11.38 -5.03 -13.07
N LEU A 149 -11.66 -3.81 -13.52
CA LEU A 149 -12.43 -3.58 -14.75
C LEU A 149 -11.81 -4.30 -15.95
N LYS A 150 -10.48 -4.26 -16.06
CA LYS A 150 -9.73 -4.98 -17.10
C LYS A 150 -9.90 -6.50 -17.02
N VAL A 151 -9.94 -7.07 -15.81
CA VAL A 151 -10.19 -8.52 -15.60
C VAL A 151 -11.57 -8.94 -16.11
N PHE A 152 -12.56 -8.05 -15.98
CA PHE A 152 -13.92 -8.25 -16.50
C PHE A 152 -14.07 -7.82 -17.96
N GLU A 153 -12.97 -7.61 -18.69
CA GLU A 153 -12.95 -7.23 -20.11
C GLU A 153 -13.69 -5.91 -20.40
N ILE A 154 -13.82 -5.05 -19.38
CA ILE A 154 -14.38 -3.70 -19.52
C ILE A 154 -13.28 -2.78 -20.05
N GLU A 155 -13.62 -1.97 -21.05
CA GLU A 155 -12.69 -1.03 -21.65
C GLU A 155 -12.28 0.07 -20.65
N ILE A 156 -11.00 0.10 -20.27
CA ILE A 156 -10.45 1.08 -19.33
C ILE A 156 -9.85 2.32 -20.00
N THR A 157 -9.68 2.31 -21.32
CA THR A 157 -9.08 3.40 -22.10
C THR A 157 -9.77 4.75 -21.85
N PRO A 158 -11.12 4.84 -21.84
CA PRO A 158 -11.81 6.09 -21.55
C PRO A 158 -11.55 6.61 -20.13
N LEU A 159 -11.48 5.69 -19.15
CA LEU A 159 -11.21 6.06 -17.75
C LEU A 159 -9.78 6.57 -17.57
N LEU A 160 -8.80 5.90 -18.20
CA LEU A 160 -7.41 6.32 -18.20
C LEU A 160 -7.21 7.67 -18.93
N ALA A 161 -7.88 7.85 -20.07
CA ALA A 161 -7.86 9.13 -20.79
C ALA A 161 -8.44 10.26 -19.94
N GLY A 162 -9.59 10.04 -19.30
CA GLY A 162 -10.21 10.99 -18.38
C GLY A 162 -9.31 11.32 -17.17
N ALA A 163 -8.70 10.31 -16.55
CA ALA A 163 -7.75 10.51 -15.46
C ALA A 163 -6.50 11.30 -15.91
N GLY A 164 -6.01 11.06 -17.12
CA GLY A 164 -4.91 11.83 -17.71
C GLY A 164 -5.25 13.30 -17.88
N VAL A 165 -6.43 13.62 -18.43
CA VAL A 165 -6.89 15.00 -18.58
C VAL A 165 -7.10 15.67 -17.21
N ALA A 166 -7.69 14.97 -16.25
CA ALA A 166 -7.84 15.46 -14.88
C ALA A 166 -6.48 15.72 -14.22
N GLY A 167 -5.51 14.82 -14.41
CA GLY A 167 -4.14 14.97 -13.91
C GLY A 167 -3.44 16.20 -14.50
N ILE A 168 -3.63 16.48 -15.79
CA ILE A 168 -3.12 17.71 -16.42
C ILE A 168 -3.76 18.94 -15.80
N ALA A 169 -5.08 18.94 -15.58
CA ALA A 169 -5.77 20.06 -14.94
C ALA A 169 -5.23 20.33 -13.52
N VAL A 170 -5.00 19.28 -12.73
CA VAL A 170 -4.38 19.39 -11.39
C VAL A 170 -2.94 19.90 -11.48
N ALA A 171 -2.13 19.39 -12.43
CA ALA A 171 -0.75 19.84 -12.62
C ALA A 171 -0.67 21.32 -13.02
N LEU A 172 -1.58 21.79 -13.87
CA LEU A 172 -1.69 23.21 -14.25
C LEU A 172 -2.10 24.06 -13.04
N ALA A 173 -3.05 23.59 -12.23
CA ALA A 173 -3.46 24.30 -11.01
C ALA A 173 -2.31 24.39 -9.98
N ALA A 174 -1.42 23.39 -9.94
CA ALA A 174 -0.28 23.34 -9.05
C ALA A 174 1.01 23.96 -9.64
N GLN A 175 0.97 24.47 -10.88
CA GLN A 175 2.15 24.90 -11.63
C GLN A 175 2.96 25.96 -10.87
N ASP A 176 2.30 26.98 -10.32
CA ASP A 176 2.96 28.08 -9.60
C ASP A 176 3.64 27.60 -8.31
N LEU A 177 3.01 26.66 -7.59
CA LEU A 177 3.57 26.07 -6.37
C LEU A 177 4.87 25.33 -6.68
N ILE A 178 4.84 24.51 -7.73
CA ILE A 178 6.00 23.73 -8.18
C ILE A 178 7.12 24.67 -8.67
N SER A 179 6.77 25.71 -9.43
CA SER A 179 7.72 26.71 -9.91
C SER A 179 8.42 27.44 -8.77
N ASN A 180 7.67 27.88 -7.75
CA ASN A 180 8.22 28.55 -6.57
C ASN A 180 9.13 27.61 -5.76
N PHE A 181 8.74 26.34 -5.61
CA PHE A 181 9.58 25.34 -4.94
C PHE A 181 10.94 25.16 -5.63
N PHE A 182 10.94 24.96 -6.97
CA PHE A 182 12.18 24.83 -7.73
C PHE A 182 13.01 26.13 -7.73
N GLY A 183 12.36 27.29 -7.80
CA GLY A 183 13.05 28.58 -7.67
C GLY A 183 13.79 28.70 -6.34
N GLY A 184 13.15 28.34 -5.23
CA GLY A 184 13.78 28.29 -3.91
C GLY A 184 14.90 27.26 -3.82
N ALA A 185 14.72 26.07 -4.39
CA ALA A 185 15.73 25.02 -4.40
C ALA A 185 17.00 25.45 -5.16
N ILE A 186 16.85 26.05 -6.35
CA ILE A 186 17.96 26.58 -7.15
C ILE A 186 18.71 27.67 -6.38
N ILE A 187 17.99 28.63 -5.77
CA ILE A 187 18.61 29.68 -4.96
C ILE A 187 19.41 29.08 -3.80
N SER A 188 18.90 28.02 -3.15
CA SER A 188 19.56 27.36 -2.03
C SER A 188 20.84 26.60 -2.45
N VAL A 189 20.81 25.98 -3.63
CA VAL A 189 21.94 25.22 -4.19
C VAL A 189 23.01 26.15 -4.75
N ASP A 190 22.63 27.05 -5.65
CA ASP A 190 23.57 27.92 -6.37
C ASP A 190 24.06 29.08 -5.49
N LYS A 191 23.35 29.39 -4.41
CA LYS A 191 23.65 30.49 -3.47
C LYS A 191 24.13 31.76 -4.18
N PRO A 192 23.36 32.31 -5.15
CA PRO A 192 23.79 33.46 -5.95
C PRO A 192 23.98 34.73 -5.12
N PHE A 193 23.45 34.77 -3.90
CA PHE A 193 23.62 35.82 -2.91
C PHE A 193 23.67 35.21 -1.51
N LYS A 194 24.28 35.93 -0.57
CA LYS A 194 24.42 35.53 0.83
C LYS A 194 23.50 36.34 1.73
N VAL A 195 23.24 35.82 2.93
CA VAL A 195 22.49 36.53 3.96
C VAL A 195 23.23 37.82 4.31
N GLY A 196 22.57 38.96 4.10
CA GLY A 196 23.14 40.30 4.30
C GLY A 196 23.45 41.07 3.01
N ASP A 197 23.43 40.40 1.84
CA ASP A 197 23.64 41.06 0.56
C ASP A 197 22.42 41.92 0.19
N ARG A 198 22.66 43.15 -0.28
CA ARG A 198 21.63 43.92 -0.99
C ARG A 198 21.52 43.38 -2.41
N VAL A 199 20.41 42.73 -2.70
CA VAL A 199 20.09 42.18 -4.02
C VAL A 199 19.05 43.09 -4.67
N LYS A 200 19.22 43.37 -5.97
CA LYS A 200 18.25 44.10 -6.78
C LYS A 200 17.56 43.10 -7.71
N ILE A 201 16.24 43.01 -7.63
CA ILE A 201 15.42 42.11 -8.43
C ILE A 201 14.56 42.97 -9.35
N GLU A 202 14.89 42.95 -10.63
CA GLU A 202 14.26 43.83 -11.64
C GLU A 202 14.27 45.30 -11.22
N ASN A 203 13.11 45.85 -10.82
CA ASN A 203 12.91 47.24 -10.42
C ASN A 203 12.90 47.46 -8.89
N TYR A 204 13.10 46.41 -8.09
CA TYR A 204 13.07 46.46 -6.62
C TYR A 204 14.43 46.15 -6.00
#